data_AF-A0A4S0VW81-F1
#
_entry.id   AF-A0A4S0VW81-F1
#
_cell.length_a   1.000
_cell.length_b   1.000
_cell.length_c   1.000
_cell.angle_alpha   90.00
_cell.angle_beta   90.00
_cell.angle_gamma   90.00
#
_symmetry.space_group_name_H-M   'P 1'
#
loop_
_entity.id
_entity.type
_entity.pdbx_description
1 polymer ?
#
loop_
_entity_poly.entity_id
_entity_poly.type
_entity_poly.pdbx_seq_one_letter_code
_entity_poly.pdbx_strand_id
1 'polypeptide(L)' 'MKTARRNAKRCVGHDAESDLYSRRRIVDEAFLERTARLFGARTGRSLSTEDARQIVDNLGGFFRILAEWERIDRDK' A
#
# COMPACT_ATOMS: atom_id res chain seq x y z
N MET A 1 13.25 -23.46 -44.84
CA MET A 1 12.35 -22.43 -44.23
C MET A 1 12.11 -22.85 -42.78
N LYS A 2 12.82 -22.29 -41.79
CA LYS A 2 12.34 -21.27 -40.80
C LYS A 2 10.85 -21.45 -40.44
N THR A 3 10.38 -21.60 -39.20
CA THR A 3 10.93 -21.78 -37.84
C THR A 3 9.70 -22.06 -36.96
N ALA A 4 9.77 -23.01 -36.03
CA ALA A 4 8.72 -23.23 -35.04
C ALA A 4 8.61 -22.01 -34.11
N ARG A 5 7.42 -21.40 -34.02
CA ARG A 5 7.11 -20.40 -32.98
C ARG A 5 6.12 -21.00 -31.99
N ARG A 6 6.67 -21.59 -30.92
CA ARG A 6 5.96 -21.77 -29.66
C ARG A 6 6.02 -20.42 -28.94
N ASN A 7 4.93 -19.66 -28.91
CA ASN A 7 4.85 -18.49 -28.03
C ASN A 7 4.61 -18.99 -26.61
N ALA A 8 5.69 -18.92 -25.84
CA ALA A 8 5.77 -19.28 -24.44
C ALA A 8 4.92 -18.33 -23.59
N LYS A 9 4.14 -18.94 -22.70
CA LYS A 9 3.93 -18.56 -21.29
C LYS A 9 3.78 -17.07 -20.99
N ARG A 10 2.51 -16.70 -20.81
CA ARG A 10 1.96 -15.96 -19.67
C ARG A 10 2.95 -15.86 -18.49
N CYS A 11 3.63 -14.72 -18.37
CA CYS A 11 4.34 -14.28 -17.16
C CYS A 11 4.37 -12.74 -17.17
N VAL A 12 3.25 -12.09 -16.84
CA VAL A 12 3.34 -10.75 -16.26
C VAL A 12 3.56 -11.00 -14.79
N GLY A 13 4.80 -10.78 -14.34
CA GLY A 13 5.17 -10.90 -12.94
C GLY A 13 4.26 -9.99 -12.13
N HIS A 14 3.49 -10.57 -11.23
CA HIS A 14 2.86 -9.80 -10.18
C HIS A 14 4.00 -9.49 -9.21
N ASP A 15 4.55 -8.27 -9.29
CA ASP A 15 5.69 -7.90 -8.46
C ASP A 15 5.28 -7.99 -6.99
N ALA A 16 5.95 -8.87 -6.25
CA ALA A 16 5.66 -9.16 -4.85
C ALA A 16 5.66 -7.89 -3.97
N GLU A 17 6.41 -6.86 -4.36
CA GLU A 17 6.47 -5.54 -3.73
C GLU A 17 5.13 -4.80 -3.79
N SER A 18 4.45 -4.76 -4.94
CA SER A 18 3.11 -4.15 -5.06
C SER A 18 2.05 -4.88 -4.23
N ASP A 19 2.26 -6.17 -3.99
CA ASP A 19 1.39 -7.00 -3.16
C ASP A 19 1.54 -6.67 -1.66
N LEU A 20 2.71 -6.17 -1.23
CA LEU A 20 2.94 -5.69 0.14
C LEU A 20 2.11 -4.44 0.49
N TYR A 21 1.74 -3.64 -0.51
CA TYR A 21 0.90 -2.45 -0.34
C TYR A 21 -0.59 -2.71 -0.62
N SER A 22 -0.92 -3.78 -1.35
CA SER A 22 -2.30 -4.20 -1.63
C SER A 22 -2.88 -5.10 -0.54
N ARG A 23 -2.02 -5.76 0.23
CA ARG A 23 -2.45 -6.59 1.36
C ARG A 23 -3.02 -5.69 2.45
N ARG A 24 -4.34 -5.77 2.68
CA ARG A 24 -5.00 -5.19 3.85
C ARG A 24 -4.21 -5.61 5.10
N ARG A 25 -3.43 -4.70 5.66
CA ARG A 25 -2.64 -5.01 6.85
C ARG A 25 -3.63 -5.31 7.96
N ILE A 26 -3.41 -6.43 8.65
CA ILE A 26 -4.11 -6.67 9.90
C ILE A 26 -3.50 -5.70 10.89
N VAL A 27 -4.19 -4.58 11.11
CA VAL A 27 -3.82 -3.57 12.10
C VAL A 27 -4.52 -3.96 13.39
N ASP A 28 -3.74 -4.21 14.45
CA ASP A 28 -4.28 -4.52 15.76
C ASP A 28 -4.85 -3.26 16.46
N GLU A 29 -5.73 -3.49 17.44
CA GLU A 29 -6.40 -2.42 18.17
C GLU A 29 -5.40 -1.52 18.93
N ALA A 30 -4.31 -2.10 19.45
CA ALA A 30 -3.29 -1.34 20.18
C ALA A 30 -2.55 -0.34 19.26
N PHE A 31 -2.36 -0.68 17.99
CA PHE A 31 -1.81 0.21 16.99
C PHE A 31 -2.78 1.34 16.65
N LEU A 32 -4.07 1.05 16.52
CA LEU A 32 -5.10 2.07 16.28
C LEU A 32 -5.19 3.03 17.47
N GLU A 33 -5.13 2.53 18.71
CA GLU A 33 -5.14 3.37 19.90
C GLU A 33 -3.92 4.31 19.94
N ARG A 34 -2.72 3.79 19.64
CA ARG A 34 -1.51 4.63 19.55
C ARG A 34 -1.63 5.70 18.46
N THR A 35 -2.21 5.34 17.32
CA THR A 35 -2.46 6.27 16.22
C THR A 35 -3.44 7.37 16.64
N ALA A 36 -4.57 7.00 17.25
CA ALA A 36 -5.56 7.95 17.75
C ALA A 36 -4.94 8.93 18.76
N ARG A 37 -4.14 8.42 19.71
CA ARG A 37 -3.43 9.26 20.70
C ARG A 37 -2.46 10.23 20.04
N LEU A 38 -1.63 9.76 19.12
CA LEU A 38 -0.63 10.59 18.44
C LEU A 38 -1.27 11.72 17.62
N PHE A 39 -2.22 11.37 16.76
CA PHE A 39 -2.88 12.35 15.90
C PHE A 39 -3.86 13.23 16.67
N GLY A 40 -4.48 12.72 17.72
CA GLY A 40 -5.32 13.50 18.61
C GLY A 40 -4.52 14.58 19.34
N ALA A 41 -3.37 14.22 19.91
CA ALA A 41 -2.45 15.18 20.53
C ALA A 41 -1.96 16.26 19.53
N ARG A 42 -1.69 15.87 18.29
CA ARG A 42 -1.23 16.80 17.24
C ARG A 42 -2.32 17.75 16.75
N THR A 43 -3.57 17.30 16.70
CA THR A 43 -4.70 18.08 16.17
C THR A 43 -5.50 18.80 17.24
N GLY A 44 -5.24 18.51 18.53
CA GLY A 44 -6.04 19.01 19.64
C GLY A 44 -7.46 18.42 19.68
N ARG A 45 -7.68 17.26 19.04
CA ARG A 45 -8.97 16.58 18.97
C ARG A 45 -8.90 15.21 19.62
N SER A 46 -10.02 14.76 20.20
CA SER A 46 -10.16 13.35 20.55
C SER A 46 -10.48 12.57 19.26
N LEU A 47 -9.73 11.51 18.99
CA LEU A 47 -9.92 10.65 17.82
C LEU A 47 -10.38 9.27 18.28
N SER A 48 -11.35 8.71 17.56
CA SER A 48 -11.81 7.35 17.77
C SER A 48 -10.86 6.33 17.13
N THR A 49 -11.03 5.05 17.48
CA THR A 49 -10.37 3.93 16.79
C THR A 49 -10.66 3.96 15.28
N GLU A 50 -11.86 4.35 14.87
CA GLU A 50 -12.22 4.39 13.45
C GLU A 50 -11.53 5.53 12.71
N ASP A 51 -11.39 6.70 13.35
CA ASP A 51 -10.58 7.80 12.82
C ASP A 51 -9.12 7.36 12.63
N ALA A 52 -8.58 6.61 13.60
CA ALA A 52 -7.24 6.04 13.49
C ALA A 52 -7.13 5.05 12.33
N ARG A 53 -8.14 4.19 12.11
CA ARG A 53 -8.16 3.27 10.97
C ARG A 53 -8.13 4.04 9.65
N GLN A 54 -8.97 5.06 9.51
CA GLN A 54 -9.01 5.91 8.33
C GLN A 54 -7.67 6.63 8.09
N ILE A 55 -7.02 7.13 9.14
CA ILE A 55 -5.70 7.76 9.06
C ILE A 55 -4.67 6.76 8.50
N VAL A 56 -4.64 5.54 9.03
CA VAL A 56 -3.69 4.50 8.60
C VAL A 56 -3.92 4.11 7.15
N ASP A 57 -5.18 3.91 6.76
CA ASP A 57 -5.54 3.56 5.39
C ASP A 57 -5.17 4.68 4.40
N ASN A 58 -5.43 5.94 4.77
CA ASN A 58 -5.07 7.10 3.94
C ASN A 58 -3.55 7.22 3.76
N LEU A 59 -2.78 7.09 4.84
CA LEU A 59 -1.31 7.13 4.78
C LEU A 59 -0.76 5.98 3.94
N GLY A 60 -1.26 4.76 4.16
CA GLY A 60 -0.88 3.59 3.36
C GLY A 60 -1.16 3.80 1.87
N GLY A 61 -2.34 4.31 1.54
CA GLY A 61 -2.73 4.64 0.17
C GLY A 61 -1.86 5.72 -0.48
N PHE A 62 -1.51 6.77 0.25
CA PHE A 62 -0.64 7.84 -0.23
C PHE A 62 0.75 7.31 -0.62
N PHE A 63 1.40 6.55 0.26
CA PHE A 63 2.72 5.98 -0.05
C PHE A 63 2.68 4.93 -1.16
N ARG A 64 1.57 4.18 -1.29
CA ARG A 64 1.36 3.27 -2.43
C ARG A 64 1.40 4.02 -3.77
N ILE A 65 0.74 5.18 -3.86
CA ILE A 65 0.74 5.99 -5.08
C ILE A 65 2.16 6.49 -5.39
N LEU A 66 2.90 6.96 -4.38
CA LEU A 66 4.29 7.39 -4.59
C LEU A 66 5.19 6.26 -5.09
N ALA A 67 5.05 5.05 -4.54
CA ALA A 67 5.79 3.88 -4.99
C ALA A 67 5.42 3.47 -6.42
N GLU A 68 4.15 3.59 -6.80
CA GLU A 68 3.69 3.36 -8.17
C GLU A 68 4.33 4.34 -9.16
N TRP A 69 4.39 5.64 -8.81
CA TRP A 69 5.06 6.64 -9.64
C TRP A 69 6.56 6.39 -9.78
N GLU A 70 7.25 6.04 -8.70
CA GLU A 70 8.67 5.69 -8.75
C GLU A 70 8.94 4.52 -9.72
N ARG A 71 8.09 3.50 -9.70
CA ARG A 71 8.18 2.38 -10.66
C ARG A 71 8.01 2.85 -12.10
N ILE A 72 6.98 3.65 -12.37
CA ILE A 72 6.71 4.16 -13.72
C ILE A 72 7.89 4.97 -14.24
N ASP A 73 8.53 5.78 -13.39
CA ASP A 73 9.69 6.57 -13.79
C ASP A 73 10.96 5.73 -13.97
N ARG A 74 11.11 4.61 -13.26
CA ARG A 74 12.23 3.67 -13.44
C ARG A 74 12.13 2.85 -14.73
N ASP A 75 10.92 2.59 -15.21
CA ASP A 75 10.65 1.79 -16.41
C ASP A 75 10.64 2.62 -17.72
N LYS A 76 10.85 3.95 -17.64
CA LYS A 76 11.02 4.86 -18.78
C LYS A 76 12.47 4.94 -19.25
#